data_AF-A0A662W8K7-F1
#
_entry.id   AF-A0A662W8K7-F1
#
_cell.length_a   1.000
_cell.length_b   1.000
_cell.length_c   1.000
_cell.angle_alpha   90.00
_cell.angle_beta   90.00
_cell.angle_gamma   90.00
#
_symmetry.space_group_name_H-M   'P 1'
#
loop_
_entity.id
_entity.type
_entity.pdbx_description
1 polymer ?
#
loop_
_entity_poly.entity_id
_entity_poly.type
_entity_poly.pdbx_seq_one_letter_code
_entity_poly.pdbx_strand_id
1 'polypeptide(L)'
;MVRDGTYLVGTTAMITEEDITKRDADNRPMILFQAELYRIRVEKKDVISPYLLLGILNSPVVQRQIRCKQFTRGVIDTLGPRINELILPIPKNEGEKRKYEEEIKEIIKKRAEYRKKMREIGLKIVPKNLDHKWKFE
;
A
#
# COMPACT_ATOMS: atom_id res chain seq x y z
N MET A 1 -2.33 4.98 -0.13
CA MET A 1 -2.21 5.42 -1.54
C MET A 1 -1.62 6.81 -1.55
N VAL A 2 -0.73 7.14 -2.48
CA VAL A 2 -0.13 8.47 -2.55
C VAL A 2 -1.18 9.50 -2.98
N ARG A 3 -1.39 10.52 -2.14
CA ARG A 3 -2.28 11.66 -2.38
C ARG A 3 -1.55 12.77 -3.12
N ASP A 4 -0.37 13.15 -2.61
CA ASP A 4 0.48 14.21 -3.14
C ASP A 4 1.85 13.62 -3.49
N GLY A 5 2.37 13.90 -4.68
CA GLY A 5 3.68 13.35 -5.08
C GLY A 5 3.92 13.27 -6.57
N THR A 6 3.28 14.13 -7.37
CA THR A 6 3.50 14.25 -8.82
C THR A 6 3.36 12.90 -9.54
N TYR A 7 4.47 12.23 -9.85
CA TYR A 7 4.48 10.95 -10.57
C TYR A 7 4.00 9.77 -9.72
N LEU A 8 3.97 9.90 -8.39
CA LEU A 8 3.55 8.83 -7.49
C LEU A 8 2.06 8.83 -7.20
N VAL A 9 1.32 9.90 -7.52
CA VAL A 9 -0.12 10.02 -7.22
C VAL A 9 -0.88 8.79 -7.73
N GLY A 10 -1.71 8.19 -6.87
CA GLY A 10 -2.45 6.97 -7.20
C GLY A 10 -1.69 5.66 -6.97
N THR A 11 -0.39 5.71 -6.68
CA THR A 11 0.39 4.53 -6.29
C THR A 11 -0.13 3.99 -4.96
N THR A 12 -0.39 2.69 -4.90
CA THR A 12 -0.94 2.02 -3.71
C THR A 12 0.09 1.09 -3.07
N ALA A 13 -0.08 0.87 -1.77
CA ALA A 13 0.67 -0.11 -1.02
C ALA A 13 -0.26 -0.72 0.04
N MET A 14 -0.03 -1.99 0.35
CA MET A 14 -0.66 -2.68 1.46
C MET A 14 0.39 -2.96 2.52
N ILE A 15 0.03 -2.64 3.76
CA ILE A 15 0.87 -2.85 4.94
C ILE A 15 0.67 -4.28 5.40
N THR A 16 1.77 -4.96 5.67
CA THR A 16 1.81 -6.34 6.15
C THR A 16 2.52 -6.42 7.49
N GLU A 17 2.42 -7.56 8.16
CA GLU A 17 3.12 -7.80 9.43
C GLU A 17 4.64 -7.60 9.33
N GLU A 18 5.22 -7.89 8.16
CA GLU A 18 6.65 -7.71 7.89
C GLU A 18 7.08 -6.23 7.77
N ASP A 19 6.12 -5.31 7.71
CA ASP A 19 6.36 -3.86 7.71
C ASP A 19 6.26 -3.27 9.14
N ILE A 20 5.82 -4.06 10.13
CA ILE A 20 5.68 -3.64 11.53
C ILE A 20 6.99 -3.90 12.27
N THR A 21 7.73 -2.84 12.59
CA THR A 21 9.02 -2.92 13.28
C THR A 21 8.94 -2.66 14.78
N LYS A 22 7.91 -1.95 15.24
CA LYS A 22 7.68 -1.62 16.65
C LYS A 22 6.22 -1.82 17.00
N ARG A 23 5.98 -2.21 18.26
CA ARG A 23 4.64 -2.31 18.87
C ARG A 23 4.64 -1.58 20.20
N ASP A 24 3.48 -1.04 20.58
CA ASP A 24 3.29 -0.44 21.90
C ASP A 24 3.06 -1.52 22.98
N ALA A 25 2.84 -1.09 24.23
CA ALA A 25 2.59 -1.96 25.37
C ALA A 25 1.33 -2.83 25.20
N ASP A 26 0.36 -2.39 24.39
CA ASP A 26 -0.88 -3.11 24.09
C ASP A 26 -0.76 -3.97 22.82
N ASN A 27 0.46 -4.23 22.34
CA ASN A 27 0.76 -5.01 21.14
C ASN A 27 0.21 -4.42 19.82
N ARG A 28 -0.06 -3.11 19.77
CA ARG A 28 -0.56 -2.42 18.58
C ARG A 28 0.61 -1.96 17.69
N PRO A 29 0.47 -2.03 16.36
CA PRO A 29 1.52 -1.57 15.43
C PRO A 29 1.82 -0.07 15.61
N MET A 30 3.09 0.27 15.78
CA MET A 30 3.56 1.66 15.79
C MET A 30 4.15 1.99 14.43
N ILE A 31 3.38 2.66 13.59
CA ILE A 31 3.78 3.03 12.23
C ILE A 31 3.58 4.53 12.02
N LEU A 32 4.64 5.20 11.56
CA LEU A 32 4.59 6.59 11.14
C LEU A 32 4.23 6.67 9.65
N PHE A 33 3.25 7.51 9.32
CA PHE A 33 2.89 7.81 7.93
C PHE A 33 3.04 9.31 7.66
N GLN A 34 3.48 9.64 6.46
CA GLN A 34 3.48 11.02 5.97
C GLN A 34 2.05 11.51 5.69
N ALA A 35 1.83 12.82 5.74
CA ALA A 35 0.51 13.44 5.54
C ALA A 35 -0.01 13.31 4.11
N GLU A 36 0.88 13.07 3.14
CA GLU A 36 0.65 12.98 1.70
C GLU A 36 0.13 11.60 1.27
N LEU A 37 -0.29 10.77 2.22
CA LEU A 37 -0.87 9.45 1.96
C LEU A 37 -2.34 9.39 2.37
N TYR A 38 -3.17 8.85 1.49
CA TYR A 38 -4.46 8.33 1.91
C TYR A 38 -4.30 7.02 2.68
N ARG A 39 -4.96 6.99 3.83
CA ARG A 39 -5.19 5.78 4.63
C ARG A 39 -6.59 5.29 4.33
N ILE A 40 -6.68 4.19 3.58
CA ILE A 40 -7.95 3.64 3.10
C ILE A 40 -8.26 2.40 3.91
N ARG A 41 -9.46 2.36 4.52
CA ARG A 41 -9.97 1.22 5.28
C ARG A 41 -11.25 0.72 4.63
N VAL A 42 -11.40 -0.59 4.56
CA VAL A 42 -12.64 -1.24 4.16
C VAL A 42 -13.48 -1.49 5.41
N GLU A 43 -14.65 -0.86 5.47
CA GLU A 43 -15.64 -1.06 6.54
C GLU A 43 -16.52 -2.29 6.26
N LYS A 44 -17.04 -2.42 5.02
CA LYS A 44 -17.94 -3.50 4.59
C LYS A 44 -17.20 -4.56 3.77
N LYS A 45 -16.56 -5.50 4.47
CA LYS A 45 -15.74 -6.55 3.84
C LYS A 45 -16.53 -7.56 3.03
N ASP A 46 -17.83 -7.67 3.28
CA ASP A 46 -18.81 -8.44 2.52
C ASP A 46 -19.04 -7.87 1.11
N VAL A 47 -18.91 -6.56 0.94
CA VAL A 47 -19.06 -5.90 -0.37
C VAL A 47 -17.78 -6.01 -1.19
N ILE A 48 -16.65 -5.70 -0.55
CA ILE A 48 -15.33 -5.66 -1.18
C ILE A 48 -14.27 -5.97 -0.13
N SER A 49 -13.37 -6.91 -0.40
CA SER A 49 -12.23 -7.16 0.49
C SER A 49 -11.12 -6.12 0.30
N PRO A 50 -10.24 -5.91 1.31
CA PRO A 50 -9.08 -5.03 1.17
C PRO A 50 -8.15 -5.42 0.02
N TYR A 51 -8.02 -6.72 -0.25
CA TYR A 51 -7.19 -7.24 -1.35
C TYR A 51 -7.82 -6.95 -2.70
N LEU A 52 -9.13 -7.19 -2.85
CA LEU A 52 -9.84 -6.87 -4.09
C LEU A 52 -9.83 -5.35 -4.35
N LEU A 53 -10.03 -4.52 -3.31
CA LEU A 53 -9.90 -3.07 -3.43
C LEU A 53 -8.51 -2.65 -3.91
N LEU A 54 -7.44 -3.25 -3.37
CA LEU A 54 -6.09 -3.01 -3.84
C LEU A 54 -5.95 -3.33 -5.33
N GLY A 55 -6.47 -4.47 -5.79
CA GLY A 55 -6.46 -4.83 -7.21
C GLY A 55 -7.21 -3.83 -8.08
N ILE A 56 -8.43 -3.46 -7.67
CA ILE A 56 -9.28 -2.52 -8.41
C ILE A 56 -8.62 -1.14 -8.51
N LEU A 57 -8.03 -0.63 -7.41
CA LEU A 57 -7.33 0.66 -7.43
C LEU A 57 -6.15 0.67 -8.40
N ASN A 58 -5.48 -0.47 -8.62
CA ASN A 58 -4.40 -0.61 -9.60
C ASN A 58 -4.87 -1.00 -11.01
N SER A 59 -6.18 -1.18 -11.23
CA SER A 59 -6.71 -1.51 -12.56
C SER A 59 -6.48 -0.35 -13.55
N PRO A 60 -6.26 -0.63 -14.85
CA PRO A 60 -6.02 0.42 -15.83
C PRO A 60 -7.12 1.49 -15.89
N VAL A 61 -8.38 1.09 -15.69
CA VAL A 61 -9.52 2.02 -15.73
C VAL A 61 -9.53 2.97 -14.52
N VAL A 62 -9.25 2.47 -13.31
CA VAL A 62 -9.20 3.32 -12.11
C VAL A 62 -7.94 4.19 -12.12
N GLN A 63 -6.81 3.67 -12.58
CA GLN A 63 -5.57 4.47 -12.73
C GLN A 63 -5.75 5.60 -13.76
N ARG A 64 -6.48 5.38 -14.86
CA ARG A 64 -6.86 6.45 -15.78
C ARG A 64 -7.75 7.49 -15.09
N GLN A 65 -8.75 7.07 -14.31
CA GLN A 65 -9.59 8.00 -13.55
C GLN A 65 -8.77 8.86 -12.58
N ILE A 66 -7.80 8.26 -11.88
CA ILE A 66 -6.90 8.99 -10.97
C ILE A 66 -6.11 10.04 -11.74
N ARG A 67 -5.48 9.67 -12.87
CA ARG A 67 -4.72 10.62 -13.70
C ARG A 67 -5.59 11.76 -14.24
N CYS A 68 -6.82 11.49 -14.65
CA CYS A 68 -7.74 12.52 -15.13
C CYS A 68 -8.25 13.45 -14.01
N LYS A 69 -8.19 13.01 -12.75
CA LYS A 69 -8.65 13.78 -11.59
C LYS A 69 -7.51 14.46 -10.83
N GLN A 70 -6.27 14.09 -11.13
CA GLN A 70 -5.06 14.75 -10.64
C GLN A 70 -4.99 16.20 -11.15
N PHE A 71 -4.50 17.09 -10.29
CA PHE A 71 -4.25 18.48 -10.64
C PHE A 71 -2.99 18.99 -9.94
N THR A 72 -2.37 20.02 -10.52
CA THR A 72 -1.15 20.62 -9.97
C THR A 72 -1.50 21.70 -8.95
N ARG A 73 -0.92 21.62 -7.75
CA ARG A 73 -1.00 22.65 -6.70
C ARG A 73 0.39 23.24 -6.49
N GLY A 74 0.67 24.35 -7.16
CA GLY A 74 2.02 24.92 -7.21
C GLY A 74 2.95 24.07 -8.07
N VAL A 75 3.91 23.37 -7.45
CA VAL A 75 4.85 22.47 -8.15
C VAL A 75 4.58 20.97 -7.92
N ILE A 76 3.59 20.64 -7.08
CA ILE A 76 3.27 19.27 -6.69
C ILE A 76 1.90 18.89 -7.25
N ASP A 77 1.80 17.73 -7.90
CA ASP A 77 0.47 17.21 -8.24
C ASP A 77 -0.16 16.44 -7.09
N THR A 78 -1.49 16.55 -7.03
CA THR A 78 -2.31 15.96 -5.99
C THR A 78 -3.63 15.41 -6.57
N LEU A 79 -4.15 14.36 -5.93
CA LEU A 79 -5.53 13.92 -6.11
C LEU A 79 -6.52 14.64 -5.16
N GLY A 80 -6.02 15.26 -4.09
CA GLY A 80 -6.82 16.09 -3.17
C GLY A 80 -7.99 15.32 -2.49
N PRO A 81 -9.22 15.82 -2.47
CA PRO A 81 -10.38 15.07 -2.00
C PRO A 81 -11.04 14.19 -3.09
N ARG A 82 -10.56 14.27 -4.34
CA ARG A 82 -11.21 13.68 -5.52
C ARG A 82 -11.10 12.16 -5.61
N ILE A 83 -10.39 11.53 -4.67
CA ILE A 83 -10.43 10.08 -4.46
C ILE A 83 -11.88 9.58 -4.29
N ASN A 84 -12.76 10.39 -3.69
CA ASN A 84 -14.16 10.04 -3.48
C ASN A 84 -15.00 10.09 -4.76
N GLU A 85 -14.47 10.63 -5.85
CA GLU A 85 -15.12 10.64 -7.17
C GLU A 85 -14.77 9.40 -8.02
N LEU A 86 -13.92 8.50 -7.51
CA LEU A 86 -13.52 7.30 -8.25
C LEU A 86 -14.69 6.32 -8.34
N ILE A 87 -14.98 5.88 -9.56
CA ILE A 87 -15.94 4.79 -9.81
C ILE A 87 -15.15 3.48 -9.80
N LEU A 88 -15.49 2.60 -8.86
CA LEU A 88 -14.84 1.32 -8.67
C LEU A 88 -15.58 0.21 -9.44
N PRO A 89 -14.95 -0.45 -10.43
CA PRO A 89 -15.54 -1.60 -11.13
C PRO A 89 -15.49 -2.85 -10.25
N ILE A 90 -16.47 -3.01 -9.35
CA ILE A 90 -16.58 -4.18 -8.49
C ILE A 90 -17.23 -5.32 -9.28
N PRO A 91 -16.59 -6.49 -9.44
CA PRO A 91 -17.19 -7.65 -10.10
C PRO A 91 -18.50 -8.06 -9.41
N LYS A 92 -19.51 -8.50 -10.17
CA LYS A 92 -20.79 -8.97 -9.59
C LYS A 92 -20.77 -10.45 -9.21
N ASN A 93 -19.93 -11.25 -9.88
CA ASN A 93 -19.84 -12.67 -9.64
C ASN A 93 -19.00 -12.94 -8.38
N GLU A 94 -19.60 -13.58 -7.37
CA GLU A 94 -18.93 -13.87 -6.10
C GLU A 94 -17.76 -14.87 -6.22
N GLY A 95 -17.84 -15.80 -7.17
CA GLY A 95 -16.75 -16.74 -7.46
C GLY A 95 -15.53 -16.02 -8.03
N GLU A 96 -15.73 -15.09 -8.97
CA GLU A 96 -14.65 -14.26 -9.52
C GLU A 96 -14.05 -13.33 -8.46
N LYS A 97 -14.88 -12.68 -7.63
CA LYS A 97 -14.40 -11.85 -6.51
C LYS A 97 -13.44 -12.64 -5.62
N ARG A 98 -13.86 -13.83 -5.19
CA ARG A 98 -13.07 -14.69 -4.31
C ARG A 98 -11.76 -15.12 -4.96
N LYS A 99 -11.83 -15.56 -6.22
CA LYS A 99 -10.65 -15.95 -6.99
C LYS A 99 -9.62 -14.81 -7.05
N TYR A 100 -10.03 -13.61 -7.46
CA TYR A 100 -9.12 -12.47 -7.57
C TYR A 100 -8.59 -12.03 -6.21
N GLU A 101 -9.42 -12.04 -5.17
CA GLU A 101 -8.98 -11.75 -3.81
C GLU A 101 -7.87 -12.71 -3.36
N GLU A 102 -8.04 -14.01 -3.55
CA GLU A 102 -7.07 -15.03 -3.18
C GLU A 102 -5.75 -14.86 -3.95
N GLU A 103 -5.82 -14.63 -5.26
CA GLU A 103 -4.65 -14.38 -6.09
C GLU A 103 -3.88 -13.13 -5.62
N ILE A 104 -4.57 -12.00 -5.40
CA ILE A 104 -3.95 -10.76 -4.94
C ILE A 104 -3.34 -10.95 -3.54
N LYS A 105 -4.08 -11.60 -2.64
CA LYS A 105 -3.61 -11.88 -1.27
C LYS A 105 -2.32 -12.69 -1.29
N GLU A 106 -2.25 -13.72 -2.11
CA GLU A 106 -1.06 -14.56 -2.23
C GLU A 106 0.14 -13.80 -2.81
N ILE A 107 -0.10 -12.94 -3.82
CA ILE A 107 0.93 -12.05 -4.36
C ILE A 107 1.47 -11.11 -3.28
N ILE A 108 0.60 -10.48 -2.49
CA ILE A 108 1.02 -9.55 -1.42
C ILE A 108 1.81 -10.30 -0.34
N LYS A 109 1.37 -11.49 0.05
CA LYS A 109 2.08 -12.34 1.02
C LYS A 109 3.48 -12.69 0.52
N LYS A 110 3.61 -13.18 -0.72
CA LYS A 110 4.92 -13.51 -1.31
C LYS A 110 5.83 -12.29 -1.42
N ARG A 111 5.29 -11.13 -1.81
CA ARG A 111 6.06 -9.88 -1.85
C ARG A 111 6.61 -9.51 -0.48
N ALA A 112 5.81 -9.62 0.58
CA ALA A 112 6.25 -9.36 1.95
C ALA A 112 7.35 -10.35 2.38
N GLU A 113 7.18 -11.64 2.10
CA GLU A 113 8.17 -12.68 2.38
C GLU A 113 9.50 -12.42 1.66
N TYR A 114 9.47 -12.09 0.37
CA TYR A 114 10.67 -11.79 -0.40
C TYR A 114 11.35 -10.50 0.08
N ARG A 115 10.60 -9.47 0.46
CA ARG A 115 11.18 -8.27 1.09
C ARG A 115 11.91 -8.61 2.39
N LYS A 116 11.33 -9.47 3.23
CA LYS A 116 11.99 -9.94 4.45
C LYS A 116 13.29 -10.66 4.15
N LYS A 117 13.27 -11.66 3.26
CA LYS A 117 14.47 -12.41 2.85
C LYS A 117 15.56 -11.48 2.32
N MET A 118 15.19 -10.49 1.51
CA MET A 118 16.14 -9.50 0.98
C MET A 118 16.80 -8.69 2.11
N ARG A 119 16.04 -8.24 3.11
CA ARG A 119 16.60 -7.53 4.29
C ARG A 119 17.57 -8.40 5.07
N GLU A 120 17.21 -9.66 5.33
CA GLU A 120 18.06 -10.61 6.05
C GLU A 120 19.38 -10.90 5.32
N ILE A 121 19.33 -11.00 4.00
CA ILE A 121 20.53 -11.16 3.16
C ILE A 121 21.40 -9.90 3.24
N GLY A 122 20.81 -8.71 3.12
CA GLY A 122 21.53 -7.43 3.24
C GLY A 122 22.33 -7.32 4.55
N LEU A 123 21.74 -7.75 5.67
CA LEU A 123 22.41 -7.77 6.98
C LEU A 123 23.58 -8.77 7.05
N LYS A 124 23.53 -9.87 6.29
CA LYS A 124 24.60 -10.88 6.26
C LYS A 124 25.77 -10.48 5.36
N ILE A 125 25.52 -9.68 4.33
CA ILE A 125 26.53 -9.25 3.35
C ILE A 125 27.49 -8.22 3.95
N VAL A 126 27.00 -7.34 4.83
CA VAL A 126 27.82 -6.28 5.42
C VAL A 126 28.72 -6.87 6.52
N PRO A 127 30.06 -6.73 6.43
CA PRO A 127 30.97 -7.15 7.48
C PRO A 127 30.64 -6.46 8.82
N LYS A 128 30.60 -7.20 9.93
CA LYS A 128 30.21 -6.67 11.26
C LYS A 128 31.06 -5.48 11.74
N ASN A 129 32.30 -5.36 11.25
CA ASN A 129 33.20 -4.25 11.55
C ASN A 129 32.86 -2.96 10.76
N LEU A 130 32.07 -3.07 9.69
CA LEU A 130 31.56 -1.94 8.90
C LEU A 130 30.10 -1.61 9.25
N ASP A 131 29.41 -2.47 9.99
CA ASP A 131 28.13 -2.17 10.63
C ASP A 131 28.37 -1.29 11.86
N HIS A 132 28.79 -0.03 11.62
CA HIS A 132 28.87 0.96 12.67
C HIS A 132 27.47 1.08 13.24
N LYS A 133 27.29 0.70 14.50
CA LYS A 133 26.02 0.83 15.23
C LYS A 133 25.55 2.27 15.16
N TRP A 134 24.78 2.63 14.13
CA TRP A 134 23.91 3.80 14.13
C TRP A 134 22.81 3.46 15.14
N LYS A 135 23.13 3.63 16.41
CA LYS A 135 22.15 3.70 17.49
C LYS A 135 21.38 4.99 17.23
N PHE A 136 20.26 4.90 16.54
CA PHE A 136 19.23 5.91 16.67
C PHE A 136 18.72 5.79 18.11
N GLU A 137 19.22 6.67 18.98
CA GLU A 137 18.66 6.89 20.33
C GLU A 137 17.19 7.31 20.25
#